data_AF-A0A1G0CQ64-F1
#
_entry.id   AF-A0A1G0CQ64-F1
#
_cell.length_a   1.000
_cell.length_b   1.000
_cell.length_c   1.000
_cell.angle_alpha   90.00
_cell.angle_beta   90.00
_cell.angle_gamma   90.00
#
_symmetry.space_group_name_H-M   'P 1'
#
loop_
_entity.id
_entity.type
_entity.pdbx_description
1 polymer ?
#
loop_
_entity_poly.entity_id
_entity_poly.type
_entity_poly.pdbx_seq_one_letter_code
_entity_poly.pdbx_strand_id
1 'polypeptide(L)'
;MNATATNDVNALRQHLFDAIEGVKNKSMSIEQAKAISDISQTIINSAKVEVDYAKATSGKATSGFLPEKPAVPGLTVHRMRG
;
A
#
# COMPACT_ATOMS: atom_id res chain seq x y z
N MET A 1 1.07 -23.40 7.17
CA MET A 1 1.75 -22.36 6.37
C MET A 1 1.25 -21.02 6.87
N ASN A 2 1.96 -20.34 7.78
CA ASN A 2 1.58 -19.00 8.24
C ASN A 2 2.28 -18.00 7.33
N ALA A 3 1.58 -17.50 6.32
CA ALA A 3 1.99 -16.27 5.66
C ALA A 3 1.94 -15.19 6.75
N THR A 4 3.10 -14.63 7.11
CA THR A 4 3.17 -13.44 7.94
C THR A 4 2.40 -12.34 7.22
N ALA A 5 1.15 -12.08 7.63
CA ALA A 5 0.35 -11.02 7.06
C ALA A 5 1.05 -9.69 7.33
N THR A 6 1.83 -9.22 6.38
CA THR A 6 2.48 -7.91 6.45
C THR A 6 1.41 -6.86 6.25
N ASN A 7 1.35 -5.86 7.12
CA ASN A 7 0.39 -4.75 7.02
C ASN A 7 0.87 -3.72 5.97
N ASP A 8 1.07 -4.20 4.74
CA ASP A 8 1.58 -3.42 3.61
C ASP A 8 0.56 -3.36 2.45
N VAL A 9 0.88 -2.54 1.45
CA VAL A 9 0.01 -2.34 0.28
C VAL A 9 -0.21 -3.60 -0.57
N ASN A 10 0.71 -4.58 -0.54
CA ASN A 10 0.58 -5.80 -1.32
C ASN A 10 -0.41 -6.77 -0.66
N ALA A 11 -0.35 -6.90 0.68
CA ALA A 11 -1.34 -7.67 1.43
C ALA A 11 -2.75 -7.08 1.24
N LEU A 12 -2.88 -5.75 1.26
CA LEU A 12 -4.16 -5.09 1.00
C LEU A 12 -4.71 -5.41 -0.39
N ARG A 13 -3.85 -5.37 -1.43
CA ARG A 13 -4.24 -5.74 -2.80
C ARG A 13 -4.70 -7.19 -2.88
N GLN A 14 -4.00 -8.10 -2.20
CA GLN A 14 -4.40 -9.51 -2.16
C GLN A 14 -5.79 -9.68 -1.57
N HIS A 15 -6.06 -9.06 -0.42
CA HIS A 15 -7.39 -9.12 0.21
C HIS A 15 -8.51 -8.55 -0.67
N LEU A 16 -8.22 -7.47 -1.43
CA LEU A 16 -9.17 -6.93 -2.40
C LEU A 16 -9.43 -7.90 -3.55
N PHE A 17 -8.42 -8.60 -4.05
CA PHE A 17 -8.62 -9.63 -5.07
C PHE A 17 -9.40 -10.83 -4.53
N ASP A 18 -9.10 -11.29 -3.33
CA ASP A 18 -9.85 -12.37 -2.67
C ASP A 18 -11.34 -11.99 -2.51
N ALA A 19 -11.62 -10.73 -2.19
CA ALA A 19 -13.00 -10.22 -2.13
C ALA A 19 -13.68 -10.19 -3.49
N ILE A 20 -12.98 -9.78 -4.55
CA ILE A 20 -13.49 -9.83 -5.94
C ILE A 20 -13.82 -11.28 -6.34
N GLU A 21 -12.95 -12.23 -6.02
CA GLU A 21 -13.20 -13.65 -6.29
C GLU A 21 -14.40 -14.18 -5.49
N GLY A 22 -14.51 -13.80 -4.22
CA GLY A 22 -15.63 -14.15 -3.34
C GLY A 22 -16.99 -13.65 -3.84
N VAL A 23 -17.02 -12.45 -4.42
CA VAL A 23 -18.24 -11.95 -5.09
C VAL A 23 -18.52 -12.74 -6.36
N LYS A 24 -17.51 -12.99 -7.19
CA LYS A 24 -17.66 -13.72 -8.46
C LYS A 24 -18.16 -15.15 -8.27
N ASN A 25 -17.66 -15.86 -7.26
CA ASN A 25 -18.02 -17.24 -6.97
C ASN A 25 -19.23 -17.37 -6.01
N LYS A 26 -19.83 -16.25 -5.59
CA LYS A 26 -20.96 -16.17 -4.64
C LYS A 26 -20.65 -16.73 -3.24
N SER A 27 -19.37 -16.81 -2.85
CA SER A 27 -18.98 -17.17 -1.48
C SER A 27 -19.01 -15.97 -0.53
N MET A 28 -19.17 -14.76 -1.06
CA MET A 28 -19.25 -13.51 -0.31
C MET A 28 -20.48 -12.69 -0.74
N SER A 29 -21.15 -12.08 0.23
CA SER A 29 -22.24 -11.14 -0.05
C SER A 29 -21.73 -9.81 -0.59
N ILE A 30 -22.60 -9.09 -1.31
CA ILE A 30 -22.29 -7.75 -1.80
C ILE A 30 -22.08 -6.76 -0.65
N GLU A 31 -22.82 -6.89 0.47
CA GLU A 31 -22.61 -6.03 1.63
C GLU A 31 -21.21 -6.22 2.24
N GLN A 32 -20.74 -7.48 2.36
CA GLN A 32 -19.40 -7.77 2.85
C GLN A 32 -18.32 -7.22 1.92
N ALA A 33 -18.48 -7.39 0.61
CA ALA A 33 -17.53 -6.85 -0.36
C ALA A 33 -17.47 -5.32 -0.31
N LYS A 34 -18.62 -4.65 -0.13
CA LYS A 34 -18.69 -3.20 0.04
C LYS A 34 -17.96 -2.75 1.32
N ALA A 35 -18.19 -3.42 2.45
CA ALA A 35 -17.51 -3.10 3.71
C ALA A 35 -15.99 -3.22 3.58
N ILE A 36 -15.49 -4.28 2.92
CA ILE A 36 -14.07 -4.45 2.64
C ILE A 36 -13.54 -3.30 1.77
N SER A 37 -14.26 -2.90 0.73
CA SER A 37 -13.87 -1.78 -0.14
C SER A 37 -13.77 -0.46 0.63
N ASP A 38 -14.74 -0.18 1.51
CA ASP A 38 -14.80 1.08 2.26
C ASP A 38 -13.64 1.19 3.27
N ILE A 39 -13.34 0.10 3.98
CA ILE A 39 -12.18 0.03 4.90
C ILE A 39 -10.87 0.16 4.12
N SER A 40 -10.76 -0.53 2.98
CA SER A 40 -9.56 -0.47 2.13
C SER A 40 -9.29 0.95 1.61
N GLN A 41 -10.35 1.68 1.24
CA GLN A 41 -10.22 3.08 0.82
C GLN A 41 -9.67 3.97 1.94
N THR A 42 -10.05 3.72 3.19
CA THR A 42 -9.53 4.46 4.35
C THR A 42 -8.03 4.23 4.53
N ILE A 43 -7.56 2.99 4.36
CA ILE A 43 -6.13 2.65 4.43
C ILE A 43 -5.35 3.32 3.29
N ILE A 44 -5.87 3.26 2.04
CA ILE A 44 -5.26 3.91 0.88
C ILE A 44 -5.15 5.43 1.08
N ASN A 45 -6.18 6.04 1.67
CA ASN A 45 -6.15 7.47 1.97
C ASN A 45 -5.07 7.82 3.01
N SER A 46 -4.89 6.99 4.05
CA SER A 46 -3.79 7.16 5.02
C SER A 46 -2.42 7.09 4.33
N ALA A 47 -2.22 6.08 3.48
CA ALA A 47 -0.99 5.92 2.71
C ALA A 47 -0.71 7.11 1.80
N LYS A 48 -1.76 7.69 1.18
CA LYS A 48 -1.62 8.88 0.34
C LYS A 48 -1.13 10.08 1.14
N VAL A 49 -1.64 10.29 2.36
CA VAL A 49 -1.17 11.34 3.27
C VAL A 49 0.32 11.17 3.58
N GLU A 50 0.77 9.94 3.81
CA GLU A 50 2.19 9.65 4.04
C GLU A 50 3.05 9.92 2.81
N VAL A 51 2.58 9.57 1.60
CA VAL A 51 3.27 9.91 0.34
C VAL A 51 3.37 11.43 0.16
N ASP A 52 2.28 12.15 0.42
CA ASP A 52 2.23 13.60 0.26
C ASP A 52 3.15 14.28 1.27
N TYR A 53 3.21 13.77 2.51
CA TYR A 53 4.22 14.16 3.51
C TYR A 53 5.65 13.86 3.02
N ALA A 54 5.89 12.69 2.43
CA ALA A 54 7.20 12.31 1.87
C ALA A 54 7.67 13.31 0.81
N LYS A 55 6.78 13.67 -0.12
CA LYS A 55 7.07 14.64 -1.19
C LYS A 55 7.38 16.01 -0.63
N ALA A 56 6.59 16.48 0.34
CA ALA A 56 6.81 17.76 1.00
C ALA A 56 8.14 17.82 1.78
N THR A 57 8.60 16.69 2.32
CA THR A 57 9.80 16.60 3.16
C THR A 57 11.05 16.11 2.44
N SER A 58 11.06 16.10 1.10
CA SER A 58 12.19 15.62 0.28
C SER A 58 12.60 14.16 0.53
N GLY A 59 11.61 13.26 0.66
CA GLY A 59 11.82 11.81 0.60
C GLY A 59 12.09 11.11 1.94
N LYS A 60 11.80 11.74 3.08
CA LYS A 60 12.00 11.14 4.42
C LYS A 60 10.80 10.35 4.96
N ALA A 61 9.86 9.91 4.13
CA ALA A 61 8.80 9.02 4.61
C ALA A 61 9.26 7.57 4.49
N THR A 62 9.70 7.01 5.60
CA THR A 62 9.84 5.58 5.82
C THR A 62 8.56 5.12 6.52
N SER A 63 7.47 4.92 5.78
CA SER A 63 6.24 4.39 6.38
C SER A 63 6.22 2.87 6.30
N GLY A 64 5.70 2.21 7.33
CA GLY A 64 5.57 0.74 7.33
C GLY A 64 4.61 0.20 6.25
N PHE A 65 3.84 1.09 5.60
CA PHE A 65 2.87 0.73 4.58
C PHE A 65 3.46 0.72 3.16
N LEU A 66 4.40 1.61 2.88
CA LEU A 66 5.11 1.68 1.61
C LEU A 66 6.51 1.06 1.78
N PRO A 67 6.80 -0.07 1.11
CA PRO A 67 8.13 -0.66 1.21
C PRO A 67 9.19 0.31 0.70
N GLU A 68 10.31 0.42 1.41
CA GLU A 68 11.44 1.23 0.96
C GLU A 68 11.91 0.73 -0.41
N LYS A 69 12.10 1.67 -1.33
CA LYS A 69 12.78 1.35 -2.58
C LYS A 69 14.24 1.02 -2.23
N PRO A 70 14.75 -0.18 -2.55
CA PRO A 70 16.14 -0.49 -2.28
C PRO A 70 17.04 0.54 -2.97
N ALA A 71 18.00 1.07 -2.22
CA ALA A 71 19.01 1.96 -2.79
C ALA A 71 19.68 1.21 -3.94
N VAL A 72 19.56 1.74 -5.17
CA VAL A 72 20.21 1.14 -6.34
C VAL A 72 21.72 1.39 -6.17
N PRO A 73 22.55 0.35 -5.97
CA PRO A 73 23.99 0.55 -5.83
C PRO A 73 24.53 1.12 -7.14
N GLY A 74 25.15 2.31 -7.10
CA GLY A 74 25.79 2.94 -8.27
C GLY A 74 25.14 4.22 -8.81
N LEU A 75 24.04 4.71 -8.22
CA LEU A 75 23.47 6.01 -8.63
C LEU A 75 24.17 7.17 -7.89
N THR A 76 25.26 7.71 -8.46
CA THR A 76 25.89 8.94 -7.96
C THR A 76 24.98 10.13 -8.25
N VAL A 77 24.21 10.55 -7.24
CA VAL A 77 23.42 11.80 -7.33
C VAL A 77 24.39 12.97 -7.22
N HIS A 78 24.84 13.50 -8.35
CA HIS A 78 25.66 14.71 -8.38
C HIS A 78 24.75 15.91 -8.05
N ARG A 79 24.61 16.22 -6.75
CA ARG A 79 24.00 17.49 -6.34
C ARG A 79 24.94 18.61 -6.79
N MET A 80 24.63 19.29 -7.89
CA MET A 80 25.31 20.54 -8.23
C MET A 80 25.05 21.56 -7.12
N ARG A 81 26.13 22.01 -6.48
CA ARG A 81 26.12 23.12 -5.52
C ARG A 81 25.86 24.41 -6.30
N GLY A 82 24.82 25.14 -5.90
CA GLY A 82 24.74 26.58 -6.08
C GLY A 82 25.34 27.27 -4.87
#